data_AF-A0A957V706-F1
#
_entry.id   AF-A0A957V706-F1
#
_cell.length_a   1.000
_cell.length_b   1.000
_cell.length_c   1.000
_cell.angle_alpha   90.00
_cell.angle_beta   90.00
_cell.angle_gamma   90.00
#
_symmetry.space_group_name_H-M   'P 1'
#
loop_
_entity.id
_entity.type
_entity.pdbx_description
1 polymer ?
#
loop_
_entity_poly.entity_id
_entity_poly.type
_entity_poly.pdbx_seq_one_letter_code
_entity_poly.pdbx_strand_id
1 'polypeptide(L)'
;QPDEIEATPQMLLARLKQDPTRLPPVAIVSRLGSDATLELLEYGDQIRTNEWRYKWSTVREELLTILSAQNAFGPTYALARYYRSADRQEPDTLRIRRTALIHKLSQLRYVEPDASGHAAELRIRAHPAEVEGDLGFEGETLWLLPDEPAPAATGPLVELELIEFRTLQDADVRINIRRSPTVGGGFRLTMHKRHGMWVVTDEQIEWVS
;
A
#
# COMPACT_ATOMS: atom_id res chain seq x y z
N GLN A 1 31.71 15.28 8.66
CA GLN A 1 32.04 13.91 9.14
C GLN A 1 32.52 13.12 7.94
N PRO A 2 33.72 12.51 7.98
CA PRO A 2 34.36 11.89 6.83
C PRO A 2 33.91 10.44 6.53
N ASP A 3 32.73 10.01 7.00
CA ASP A 3 32.21 8.64 6.81
C ASP A 3 31.37 8.43 5.53
N GLU A 4 31.27 9.44 4.65
CA GLU A 4 30.68 9.30 3.30
C GLU A 4 31.65 8.68 2.28
N ILE A 5 32.60 7.85 2.75
CA ILE A 5 33.46 7.06 1.88
C ILE A 5 32.60 5.99 1.21
N GLU A 6 32.29 6.20 -0.07
CA GLU A 6 31.83 5.25 -1.09
C GLU A 6 31.13 3.99 -0.54
N ALA A 7 30.00 4.16 0.14
CA ALA A 7 29.16 3.02 0.47
C ALA A 7 28.58 2.49 -0.85
N THR A 8 28.98 1.27 -1.23
CA THR A 8 28.32 0.57 -2.34
C THR A 8 26.81 0.48 -2.08
N PRO A 9 25.96 0.43 -3.11
CA PRO A 9 24.52 0.28 -2.92
C PRO A 9 24.15 -0.88 -1.99
N GLN A 10 24.90 -1.98 -2.03
CA GLN A 10 24.70 -3.14 -1.15
C GLN A 10 25.03 -2.83 0.31
N MET A 11 26.13 -2.14 0.59
CA MET A 11 26.47 -1.70 1.95
C MET A 11 25.45 -0.71 2.50
N LEU A 12 24.97 0.19 1.64
CA LEU A 12 23.93 1.14 2.02
C LEU A 12 22.62 0.42 2.34
N LEU A 13 22.19 -0.52 1.49
CA LEU A 13 20.99 -1.32 1.72
C LEU A 13 21.07 -2.09 3.04
N ALA A 14 22.20 -2.74 3.31
CA ALA A 14 22.41 -3.47 4.58
C ALA A 14 22.26 -2.56 5.81
N ARG A 15 22.76 -1.31 5.74
CA ARG A 15 22.60 -0.32 6.82
C ARG A 15 21.14 0.12 6.98
N LEU A 16 20.44 0.35 5.88
CA LEU A 16 19.02 0.75 5.90
C LEU A 16 18.10 -0.38 6.40
N LYS A 17 18.46 -1.64 6.16
CA LYS A 17 17.79 -2.82 6.75
C LYS A 17 17.97 -2.92 8.27
N GLN A 18 18.97 -2.25 8.85
CA GLN A 18 19.14 -2.15 10.31
C GLN A 18 18.38 -0.94 10.88
N ASP A 19 18.41 0.19 10.16
CA ASP A 19 17.71 1.41 10.54
C ASP A 19 17.36 2.23 9.29
N PRO A 20 16.07 2.30 8.91
CA PRO A 20 15.64 2.95 7.68
C PRO A 20 15.67 4.48 7.79
N THR A 21 15.81 5.03 9.00
CA THR A 21 15.79 6.48 9.27
C THR A 21 17.16 7.14 9.11
N ARG A 22 18.20 6.34 8.82
CA ARG A 22 19.59 6.83 8.67
C ARG A 22 19.78 7.81 7.52
N LEU A 23 18.92 7.78 6.51
CA LEU A 23 18.95 8.69 5.39
C LEU A 23 17.54 9.20 5.08
N PRO A 24 17.42 10.44 4.56
CA PRO A 24 16.14 10.90 4.04
C PRO A 24 15.74 10.06 2.80
N PRO A 25 14.44 9.77 2.59
CA PRO A 25 13.96 8.90 1.51
C PRO A 25 14.43 9.30 0.10
N VAL A 26 14.55 10.59 -0.18
CA VAL A 26 15.13 11.08 -1.46
C VAL A 26 16.59 10.64 -1.65
N ALA A 27 17.39 10.62 -0.59
CA ALA A 27 18.78 10.14 -0.63
C ALA A 27 18.84 8.62 -0.77
N ILE A 28 17.87 7.89 -0.20
CA ILE A 28 17.75 6.44 -0.37
C ILE A 28 17.52 6.11 -1.85
N VAL A 29 16.52 6.72 -2.50
CA VAL A 29 16.18 6.43 -3.90
C VAL A 29 17.34 6.77 -4.84
N SER A 30 17.96 7.94 -4.65
CA SER A 30 19.07 8.40 -5.51
C SER A 30 20.34 7.55 -5.37
N ARG A 31 20.66 7.04 -4.18
CA ARG A 31 21.87 6.24 -3.95
C ARG A 31 21.68 4.74 -4.19
N LEU A 32 20.49 4.20 -3.94
CA LEU A 32 20.20 2.77 -4.17
C LEU A 32 19.73 2.46 -5.59
N GLY A 33 18.98 3.37 -6.22
CA GLY A 33 18.24 3.06 -7.44
C GLY A 33 17.02 2.16 -7.17
N SER A 34 16.17 2.00 -8.19
CA SER A 34 14.82 1.43 -8.04
C SER A 34 14.79 -0.03 -7.56
N ASP A 35 15.70 -0.88 -8.04
CA ASP A 35 15.71 -2.31 -7.68
C ASP A 35 16.09 -2.55 -6.21
N ALA A 36 17.11 -1.86 -5.71
CA ALA A 36 17.50 -1.98 -4.30
C ALA A 36 16.51 -1.25 -3.37
N THR A 37 15.82 -0.21 -3.84
CA THR A 37 14.68 0.37 -3.11
C THR A 37 13.52 -0.62 -2.99
N LEU A 38 13.20 -1.39 -4.05
CA LEU A 38 12.21 -2.47 -3.96
C LEU A 38 12.60 -3.51 -2.91
N GLU A 39 13.85 -3.95 -2.90
CA GLU A 39 14.33 -4.92 -1.91
C GLU A 39 14.20 -4.38 -0.48
N LEU A 40 14.48 -3.08 -0.27
CA LEU A 40 14.24 -2.42 1.01
C LEU A 40 12.75 -2.41 1.39
N LEU A 41 11.87 -2.10 0.44
CA LEU A 41 10.42 -2.09 0.66
C LEU A 41 9.89 -3.46 1.08
N GLU A 42 10.28 -4.51 0.35
CA GLU A 42 9.88 -5.89 0.63
C GLU A 42 10.41 -6.37 1.98
N TYR A 43 11.66 -6.06 2.32
CA TYR A 43 12.25 -6.41 3.61
C TYR A 43 11.57 -5.67 4.76
N GLY A 44 11.37 -4.37 4.63
CA GLY A 44 10.80 -3.54 5.69
C GLY A 44 9.38 -3.96 6.07
N ASP A 45 8.60 -4.41 5.09
CA ASP A 45 7.23 -4.90 5.31
C ASP A 45 7.15 -6.26 6.01
N GLN A 46 8.23 -7.04 6.03
CA GLN A 46 8.26 -8.35 6.70
C GLN A 46 8.48 -8.24 8.22
N ILE A 47 8.98 -7.11 8.71
CA ILE A 47 9.33 -6.94 10.12
C ILE A 47 8.13 -6.38 10.90
N ARG A 48 7.65 -7.17 11.87
CA ARG A 48 6.44 -6.85 12.65
C ARG A 48 6.69 -6.14 14.00
N THR A 49 7.96 -5.89 14.38
CA THR A 49 8.25 -5.25 15.69
C THR A 49 7.73 -3.81 15.72
N ASN A 50 7.19 -3.38 16.86
CA ASN A 50 6.59 -2.04 17.00
C ASN A 50 7.58 -0.91 16.71
N GLU A 51 8.81 -1.05 17.21
CA GLU A 51 9.88 -0.08 16.98
C GLU A 51 10.19 0.07 15.48
N TRP A 52 10.30 -1.06 14.77
CA TRP A 52 10.55 -1.06 13.33
C TRP A 52 9.39 -0.42 12.58
N ARG A 53 8.14 -0.87 12.84
CA ARG A 53 6.96 -0.34 12.16
C ARG A 53 6.83 1.18 12.34
N TYR A 54 7.11 1.70 13.53
CA TYR A 54 7.11 3.14 13.77
C TYR A 54 8.11 3.89 12.89
N LYS A 55 9.36 3.42 12.82
CA LYS A 55 10.40 4.01 11.96
C LYS A 55 10.11 3.84 10.47
N TRP A 56 9.58 2.68 10.11
CA TRP A 56 9.39 2.25 8.73
C TRP A 56 8.21 2.93 8.06
N SER A 57 7.08 3.13 8.75
CA SER A 57 5.86 3.68 8.13
C SER A 57 6.11 5.01 7.41
N THR A 58 6.73 5.98 8.06
CA THR A 58 7.02 7.29 7.43
C THR A 58 7.98 7.16 6.25
N VAL A 59 9.06 6.40 6.40
CA VAL A 59 10.04 6.19 5.33
C VAL A 59 9.39 5.50 4.14
N ARG A 60 8.59 4.47 4.38
CA ARG A 60 7.85 3.71 3.37
C ARG A 60 6.89 4.59 2.58
N GLU A 61 6.05 5.37 3.26
CA GLU A 61 5.09 6.26 2.60
C GLU A 61 5.79 7.28 1.70
N GLU A 62 6.89 7.88 2.17
CA GLU A 62 7.65 8.84 1.38
C GLU A 62 8.39 8.16 0.20
N LEU A 63 8.95 6.96 0.38
CA LEU A 63 9.56 6.19 -0.70
C LEU A 63 8.54 5.85 -1.80
N LEU A 64 7.34 5.40 -1.41
CA LEU A 64 6.27 5.12 -2.37
C LEU A 64 5.86 6.40 -3.11
N THR A 65 5.72 7.52 -2.40
CA THR A 65 5.41 8.82 -2.99
C THR A 65 6.46 9.25 -4.02
N ILE A 66 7.75 9.16 -3.68
CA ILE A 66 8.86 9.52 -4.57
C ILE A 66 8.90 8.62 -5.81
N LEU A 67 8.72 7.30 -5.64
CA LEU A 67 8.70 6.37 -6.77
C LEU A 67 7.49 6.61 -7.67
N SER A 68 6.34 6.91 -7.08
CA SER A 68 5.07 7.14 -7.79
C SER A 68 5.06 8.44 -8.57
N ALA A 69 5.75 9.47 -8.08
CA ALA A 69 5.91 10.74 -8.79
C ALA A 69 6.80 10.60 -10.04
N GLN A 70 7.68 9.60 -10.10
CA GLN A 70 8.60 9.42 -11.21
C GLN A 70 7.90 8.80 -12.43
N ASN A 71 8.05 9.45 -13.59
CA ASN A 71 7.60 8.93 -14.87
C ASN A 71 8.74 8.26 -15.65
N ALA A 72 9.33 7.22 -15.07
CA ALA A 72 10.44 6.46 -15.65
C ALA A 72 10.23 4.94 -15.49
N PHE A 73 10.79 4.16 -16.42
CA PHE A 73 10.64 2.70 -16.44
C PHE A 73 11.10 2.05 -15.13
N GLY A 74 12.30 2.34 -14.64
CA GLY A 74 12.86 1.72 -13.43
C GLY A 74 11.95 1.86 -12.19
N PRO A 75 11.59 3.07 -11.77
CA PRO A 75 10.67 3.29 -10.65
C PRO A 75 9.29 2.67 -10.86
N THR A 76 8.74 2.77 -12.08
CA THR A 76 7.42 2.18 -12.41
C THR A 76 7.47 0.65 -12.27
N TYR A 77 8.51 0.00 -12.78
CA TYR A 77 8.69 -1.44 -12.67
C TYR A 77 8.94 -1.88 -11.22
N ALA A 78 9.69 -1.10 -10.44
CA ALA A 78 9.87 -1.37 -9.02
C ALA A 78 8.54 -1.32 -8.26
N LEU A 79 7.73 -0.27 -8.45
CA LEU A 79 6.39 -0.17 -7.85
C LEU A 79 5.47 -1.29 -8.32
N ALA A 80 5.44 -1.58 -9.61
CA ALA A 80 4.63 -2.65 -10.18
C ALA A 80 5.00 -4.03 -9.60
N ARG A 81 6.29 -4.27 -9.37
CA ARG A 81 6.79 -5.49 -8.70
C ARG A 81 6.45 -5.50 -7.22
N TYR A 82 6.51 -4.35 -6.56
CA TYR A 82 6.05 -4.23 -5.19
C TYR A 82 4.55 -4.56 -5.11
N TYR A 83 3.70 -3.95 -5.94
CA TYR A 83 2.26 -4.21 -5.97
C TYR A 83 1.85 -5.53 -6.62
N ARG A 84 2.80 -6.39 -6.99
CA ARG A 84 2.57 -7.51 -7.90
C ARG A 84 1.40 -8.40 -7.47
N SER A 85 0.58 -8.76 -8.44
CA SER A 85 -0.24 -9.95 -8.35
C SER A 85 0.59 -11.18 -8.72
N ALA A 86 0.30 -12.31 -8.07
CA ALA A 86 0.80 -13.60 -8.51
C ALA A 86 0.11 -14.06 -9.81
N ASP A 87 -1.08 -13.52 -10.11
CA ASP A 87 -1.86 -13.85 -11.28
C ASP A 87 -1.65 -12.83 -12.43
N ARG A 88 -1.13 -13.33 -13.55
CA ARG A 88 -0.87 -12.54 -14.76
C ARG A 88 -2.14 -12.15 -15.51
N GLN A 89 -3.25 -12.85 -15.27
CA GLN A 89 -4.55 -12.59 -15.89
C GLN A 89 -5.52 -11.86 -14.94
N GLU A 90 -5.05 -11.45 -13.75
CA GLU A 90 -5.89 -10.77 -12.77
C GLU A 90 -6.58 -9.53 -13.38
N PRO A 91 -7.91 -9.41 -13.24
CA PRO A 91 -8.68 -8.24 -13.67
C PRO A 91 -8.15 -6.93 -13.12
N ASP A 92 -8.31 -5.84 -13.90
CA ASP A 92 -7.84 -4.51 -13.50
C ASP A 92 -8.46 -4.04 -12.17
N THR A 93 -9.72 -4.36 -11.89
CA THR A 93 -10.40 -3.98 -10.64
C THR A 93 -9.79 -4.67 -9.42
N LEU A 94 -9.49 -5.97 -9.52
CA LEU A 94 -8.77 -6.70 -8.47
C LEU A 94 -7.36 -6.16 -8.28
N ARG A 95 -6.67 -5.81 -9.37
CA ARG A 95 -5.33 -5.21 -9.32
C ARG A 95 -5.32 -3.83 -8.66
N ILE A 96 -6.31 -2.99 -8.97
CA ILE A 96 -6.53 -1.68 -8.33
C ILE A 96 -6.73 -1.87 -6.82
N ARG A 97 -7.66 -2.74 -6.41
CA ARG A 97 -7.96 -3.01 -4.99
C ARG A 97 -6.75 -3.54 -4.24
N ARG A 98 -6.02 -4.51 -4.82
CA ARG A 98 -4.79 -5.05 -4.24
C ARG A 98 -3.72 -3.97 -4.11
N THR A 99 -3.54 -3.15 -5.14
CA THR A 99 -2.55 -2.06 -5.12
C THR A 99 -2.88 -1.05 -4.04
N ALA A 100 -4.14 -0.65 -3.89
CA ALA A 100 -4.60 0.25 -2.82
C ALA A 100 -4.32 -0.32 -1.42
N LEU A 101 -4.66 -1.60 -1.21
CA LEU A 101 -4.39 -2.29 0.06
C LEU A 101 -2.90 -2.38 0.35
N ILE A 102 -2.08 -2.80 -0.63
CA ILE A 102 -0.63 -2.85 -0.44
C ILE A 102 -0.11 -1.44 -0.15
N HIS A 103 -0.56 -0.42 -0.88
CA HIS A 103 -0.11 0.95 -0.68
C HIS A 103 -0.31 1.41 0.77
N LYS A 104 -1.49 1.20 1.37
CA LYS A 104 -1.75 1.62 2.75
C LYS A 104 -1.35 0.63 3.84
N LEU A 105 -1.44 -0.67 3.57
CA LEU A 105 -1.31 -1.73 4.59
C LEU A 105 -0.10 -2.63 4.39
N SER A 106 0.83 -2.27 3.49
CA SER A 106 2.05 -3.03 3.17
C SER A 106 1.79 -4.35 2.44
N GLN A 107 2.86 -5.08 2.08
CA GLN A 107 2.77 -6.41 1.46
C GLN A 107 1.94 -7.43 2.25
N LEU A 108 1.83 -7.25 3.56
CA LEU A 108 1.06 -8.16 4.41
C LEU A 108 -0.44 -7.89 4.34
N ARG A 109 -0.84 -6.66 3.98
CA ARG A 109 -2.25 -6.21 4.02
C ARG A 109 -2.90 -6.59 5.34
N TYR A 110 -2.19 -6.32 6.43
CA TYR A 110 -2.53 -6.76 7.77
C TYR A 110 -2.87 -5.56 8.64
N VAL A 111 -3.92 -5.71 9.44
CA VAL A 111 -4.31 -4.79 10.50
C VAL A 111 -4.35 -5.58 11.80
N GLU A 112 -3.73 -5.04 12.84
CA GLU A 112 -3.71 -5.70 14.14
C GLU A 112 -5.13 -5.85 14.71
N PRO A 113 -5.43 -7.00 15.33
CA PRO A 113 -6.65 -7.17 16.11
C PRO A 113 -6.82 -6.09 17.17
N ASP A 114 -8.06 -5.87 17.60
CA ASP A 114 -8.33 -4.98 18.72
C ASP A 114 -7.86 -5.56 20.07
N ALA A 115 -8.02 -4.79 21.14
CA ALA A 115 -7.65 -5.21 22.50
C ALA A 115 -8.46 -6.42 23.02
N SER A 116 -9.62 -6.72 22.42
CA SER A 116 -10.46 -7.87 22.72
C SER A 116 -10.13 -9.10 21.87
N GLY A 117 -9.21 -8.97 20.92
CA GLY A 117 -8.76 -10.04 20.03
C GLY A 117 -9.64 -10.23 18.80
N HIS A 118 -10.58 -9.32 18.50
CA HIS A 118 -11.34 -9.39 17.25
C HIS A 118 -10.42 -9.09 16.07
N ALA A 119 -10.40 -10.00 15.11
CA ALA A 119 -9.64 -9.84 13.87
C ALA A 119 -10.17 -8.67 13.04
N ALA A 120 -9.31 -8.15 12.17
CA ALA A 120 -9.72 -7.11 11.23
C ALA A 120 -10.58 -7.69 10.10
N GLU A 121 -11.57 -6.91 9.67
CA GLU A 121 -12.40 -7.21 8.51
C GLU A 121 -12.01 -6.30 7.34
N LEU A 122 -12.01 -6.83 6.12
CA LEU A 122 -11.95 -6.09 4.87
C LEU A 122 -13.32 -6.11 4.20
N ARG A 123 -13.90 -4.94 3.94
CA ARG A 123 -15.17 -4.80 3.23
C ARG A 123 -14.98 -4.08 1.93
N ILE A 124 -15.58 -4.62 0.88
CA ILE A 124 -15.36 -4.16 -0.48
C ILE A 124 -16.70 -3.85 -1.11
N ARG A 125 -16.93 -2.57 -1.41
CA ARG A 125 -18.04 -2.13 -2.26
C ARG A 125 -17.64 -2.37 -3.71
N ALA A 126 -18.37 -3.24 -4.39
CA ALA A 126 -18.05 -3.62 -5.75
C ALA A 126 -19.24 -3.44 -6.68
N HIS A 127 -18.95 -3.06 -7.93
CA HIS A 127 -19.98 -3.07 -8.98
C HIS A 127 -20.41 -4.53 -9.24
N PRO A 128 -21.70 -4.81 -9.57
CA PRO A 128 -22.17 -6.19 -9.79
C PRO A 128 -21.45 -6.99 -10.89
N ALA A 129 -20.71 -6.29 -11.77
CA ALA A 129 -19.92 -6.89 -12.83
C ALA A 129 -18.45 -7.12 -12.46
N GLU A 130 -18.01 -6.68 -11.28
CA GLU A 130 -16.66 -6.99 -10.79
C GLU A 130 -16.54 -8.46 -10.43
N VAL A 131 -15.39 -9.03 -10.75
CA VAL A 131 -15.04 -10.38 -10.33
C VAL A 131 -14.52 -10.30 -8.89
N GLU A 132 -15.17 -11.03 -7.99
CA GLU A 132 -14.68 -11.23 -6.63
C GLU A 132 -13.42 -12.11 -6.65
N GLY A 133 -12.47 -11.81 -5.76
CA GLY A 133 -11.21 -12.53 -5.71
C GLY A 133 -10.42 -12.30 -4.44
N ASP A 134 -9.42 -13.14 -4.22
CA ASP A 134 -8.54 -13.03 -3.07
C ASP A 134 -7.59 -11.83 -3.21
N LEU A 135 -7.72 -10.85 -2.31
CA LEU A 135 -6.82 -9.70 -2.25
C LEU A 135 -5.61 -9.91 -1.34
N GLY A 136 -5.48 -11.09 -0.72
CA GLY A 136 -4.40 -11.48 0.17
C GLY A 136 -4.42 -10.75 1.51
N PHE A 137 -5.60 -10.29 1.95
CA PHE A 137 -5.81 -9.64 3.25
C PHE A 137 -5.78 -10.70 4.36
N GLU A 138 -5.05 -10.41 5.45
CA GLU A 138 -4.93 -11.32 6.59
C GLU A 138 -6.13 -11.10 7.54
N GLY A 139 -7.32 -11.57 7.13
CA GLY A 139 -8.58 -11.41 7.86
C GLY A 139 -9.80 -11.82 7.02
N GLU A 140 -11.01 -11.59 7.55
CA GLU A 140 -12.25 -11.86 6.79
C GLU A 140 -12.42 -10.80 5.68
N THR A 141 -12.79 -11.24 4.48
CA THR A 141 -13.08 -10.35 3.34
C THR A 141 -14.53 -10.51 2.92
N LEU A 142 -15.28 -9.40 2.94
CA LEU A 142 -16.68 -9.33 2.56
C LEU A 142 -16.85 -8.45 1.32
N TRP A 143 -17.46 -9.02 0.28
CA TRP A 143 -17.85 -8.29 -0.93
C TRP A 143 -19.33 -7.87 -0.79
N LEU A 144 -19.59 -6.59 -1.02
CA LEU A 144 -20.90 -5.97 -0.88
C LEU A 144 -21.29 -5.28 -2.18
N LEU A 145 -22.56 -5.38 -2.54
CA LEU A 145 -23.13 -4.57 -3.62
C LEU A 145 -23.14 -3.07 -3.23
N PRO A 146 -23.26 -2.13 -4.18
CA PRO A 146 -23.19 -0.69 -3.90
C PRO A 146 -24.12 -0.23 -2.77
N ASP A 147 -25.38 -0.67 -2.81
CA ASP A 147 -26.44 -0.21 -1.93
C ASP A 147 -26.75 -1.18 -0.78
N GLU A 148 -25.98 -2.26 -0.66
CA GLU A 148 -26.21 -3.28 0.38
C GLU A 148 -25.87 -2.73 1.78
N PRO A 149 -26.72 -2.87 2.80
CA PRO A 149 -26.33 -2.42 4.14
C PRO A 149 -25.14 -3.23 4.66
N ALA A 150 -24.08 -2.56 5.10
CA ALA A 150 -22.93 -3.25 5.69
C ALA A 150 -23.29 -3.75 7.11
N PRO A 151 -22.86 -4.95 7.50
CA PRO A 151 -23.08 -5.45 8.86
C PRO A 151 -22.36 -4.59 9.90
N ALA A 152 -22.75 -4.68 11.17
CA ALA A 152 -22.01 -4.00 12.24
C ALA A 152 -20.59 -4.59 12.33
N ALA A 153 -19.57 -3.73 12.44
CA ALA A 153 -18.19 -4.19 12.64
C ALA A 153 -17.94 -4.51 14.11
N THR A 154 -17.28 -5.63 14.37
CA THR A 154 -16.96 -6.09 15.73
C THR A 154 -15.54 -5.74 16.17
N GLY A 155 -14.65 -5.49 15.21
CA GLY A 155 -13.25 -5.15 15.45
C GLY A 155 -12.72 -4.07 14.49
N PRO A 156 -11.42 -4.05 14.22
CA PRO A 156 -10.80 -3.18 13.23
C PRO A 156 -11.40 -3.43 11.85
N LEU A 157 -11.50 -2.37 11.05
CA LEU A 157 -12.19 -2.41 9.77
C LEU A 157 -11.39 -1.68 8.70
N VAL A 158 -11.27 -2.32 7.53
CA VAL A 158 -10.78 -1.72 6.30
C VAL A 158 -11.92 -1.73 5.29
N GLU A 159 -12.24 -0.59 4.72
CA GLU A 159 -13.28 -0.48 3.69
C GLU A 159 -12.69 0.06 2.41
N LEU A 160 -12.99 -0.61 1.31
CA LEU A 160 -12.76 -0.11 -0.05
C LEU A 160 -14.11 0.27 -0.65
N GLU A 161 -14.24 1.52 -1.06
CA GLU A 161 -15.42 1.97 -1.80
C GLU A 161 -15.42 1.47 -3.25
N LEU A 162 -16.45 1.87 -4.01
CA LEU A 162 -16.50 1.65 -5.44
C LEU A 162 -15.30 2.30 -6.12
N ILE A 163 -14.78 1.62 -7.13
CA ILE A 163 -13.74 2.19 -7.99
C ILE A 163 -14.41 3.19 -8.93
N GLU A 164 -14.01 4.45 -8.85
CA GLU A 164 -14.47 5.51 -9.74
C GLU A 164 -13.51 5.60 -10.94
N PHE A 165 -13.83 4.89 -12.03
CA PHE A 165 -13.07 5.02 -13.27
C PHE A 165 -13.36 6.37 -13.94
N ARG A 166 -12.34 7.23 -14.03
CA ARG A 166 -12.39 8.46 -14.84
C ARG A 166 -12.11 8.14 -16.31
N THR A 167 -11.19 7.21 -16.56
CA THR A 167 -10.87 6.67 -17.88
C THR A 167 -10.47 5.19 -17.75
N LEU A 168 -10.16 4.52 -18.87
CA LEU A 168 -9.58 3.17 -18.85
C LEU A 168 -8.17 3.11 -18.21
N GLN A 169 -7.53 4.26 -17.98
CA GLN A 169 -6.17 4.36 -17.45
C GLN A 169 -6.09 5.18 -16.16
N ASP A 170 -7.22 5.66 -15.64
CA ASP A 170 -7.31 6.54 -14.48
C ASP A 170 -8.53 6.16 -13.64
N ALA A 171 -8.29 5.88 -12.37
CA ALA A 171 -9.31 5.50 -11.41
C ALA A 171 -9.02 6.11 -10.04
N ASP A 172 -10.08 6.49 -9.34
CA ASP A 172 -10.01 6.76 -7.90
C ASP A 172 -10.53 5.57 -7.11
N VAL A 173 -9.93 5.35 -5.94
CA VAL A 173 -10.46 4.44 -4.94
C VAL A 173 -10.34 5.08 -3.56
N ARG A 174 -11.42 5.05 -2.78
CA ARG A 174 -11.38 5.45 -1.38
C ARG A 174 -11.16 4.24 -0.50
N ILE A 175 -10.27 4.41 0.46
CA ILE A 175 -9.98 3.43 1.50
C ILE A 175 -10.18 4.08 2.87
N ASN A 176 -10.98 3.44 3.71
CA ASN A 176 -11.13 3.83 5.11
C ASN A 176 -10.49 2.76 5.99
N ILE A 177 -9.64 3.18 6.93
CA ILE A 177 -8.97 2.28 7.88
C ILE A 177 -9.34 2.71 9.28
N ARG A 178 -10.06 1.85 9.98
CA ARG A 178 -10.56 2.05 11.34
C ARG A 178 -9.90 1.04 12.27
N ARG A 179 -9.07 1.51 13.21
CA ARG A 179 -8.43 0.64 14.21
C ARG A 179 -9.36 0.31 15.38
N SER A 180 -10.46 1.05 15.50
CA SER A 180 -11.61 0.75 16.35
C SER A 180 -12.87 1.24 15.62
N PRO A 181 -14.09 0.85 16.06
CA PRO A 181 -15.33 1.29 15.41
C PRO A 181 -15.48 2.82 15.27
N THR A 182 -14.81 3.58 16.14
CA THR A 182 -14.94 5.05 16.24
C THR A 182 -13.68 5.82 15.85
N VAL A 183 -12.53 5.17 15.64
CA VAL A 183 -11.26 5.83 15.33
C VAL A 183 -10.65 5.26 14.05
N GLY A 184 -10.44 6.13 13.07
CA GLY A 184 -9.85 5.78 11.80
C GLY A 184 -9.43 6.98 10.96
N GLY A 185 -8.95 6.69 9.76
CA GLY A 185 -8.65 7.68 8.72
C GLY A 185 -9.24 7.26 7.38
N GLY A 186 -9.77 8.24 6.65
CA GLY A 186 -10.16 8.09 5.25
C GLY A 186 -9.02 8.54 4.34
N PHE A 187 -8.85 7.83 3.23
CA PHE A 187 -7.85 8.15 2.22
C PHE A 187 -8.45 8.00 0.84
N ARG A 188 -8.26 9.00 -0.01
CA ARG A 188 -8.54 8.91 -1.43
C ARG A 188 -7.24 8.67 -2.19
N LEU A 189 -7.18 7.57 -2.92
CA LEU A 189 -6.05 7.22 -3.77
C LEU A 189 -6.41 7.47 -5.23
N THR A 190 -5.60 8.26 -5.93
CA THR A 190 -5.68 8.39 -7.38
C THR A 190 -4.71 7.39 -8.00
N MET A 191 -5.18 6.61 -8.96
CA MET A 191 -4.41 5.54 -9.59
C MET A 191 -4.34 5.73 -11.10
N HIS A 192 -3.13 5.57 -11.64
CA HIS A 192 -2.91 5.62 -13.09
C HIS A 192 -2.31 4.33 -13.59
N LYS A 193 -2.77 3.89 -14.76
CA LYS A 193 -2.17 2.78 -15.49
C LYS A 193 -0.99 3.32 -16.30
N ARG A 194 0.23 2.98 -15.86
CA ARG A 194 1.50 3.35 -16.50
C ARG A 194 2.17 2.11 -17.05
N HIS A 195 2.44 2.07 -18.36
CA HIS A 195 3.03 0.90 -19.04
C HIS A 195 2.25 -0.41 -18.78
N GLY A 196 0.91 -0.32 -18.69
CA GLY A 196 0.04 -1.46 -18.40
C GLY A 196 -0.06 -1.83 -16.91
N MET A 197 0.64 -1.13 -16.02
CA MET A 197 0.66 -1.39 -14.57
C MET A 197 -0.08 -0.28 -13.80
N TRP A 198 -0.96 -0.64 -12.88
CA TRP A 198 -1.62 0.33 -12.00
C TRP A 198 -0.66 0.75 -10.88
N VAL A 199 -0.52 2.07 -10.71
CA VAL A 199 0.26 2.67 -9.62
C VAL A 199 -0.55 3.79 -8.98
N VAL A 200 -0.43 3.93 -7.67
CA VAL A 200 -0.97 5.10 -6.95
C VAL A 200 -0.10 6.30 -7.30
N THR A 201 -0.71 7.41 -7.71
CA THR A 201 0.01 8.63 -8.10
C THR A 201 -0.25 9.81 -7.20
N ASP A 202 -1.35 9.77 -6.45
CA ASP A 202 -1.72 10.77 -5.47
C ASP A 202 -2.47 10.10 -4.31
N GLU A 203 -2.27 10.62 -3.11
CA GLU A 203 -3.00 10.24 -1.89
C GLU A 203 -3.45 11.51 -1.17
N GLN A 204 -4.74 11.56 -0.83
CA GLN A 204 -5.32 12.64 -0.04
C GLN A 204 -5.95 12.06 1.23
N ILE A 205 -5.64 12.67 2.37
CA ILE A 205 -6.29 12.33 3.64
C ILE A 205 -7.69 12.96 3.64
N GLU A 206 -8.70 12.12 3.76
CA GLU A 206 -10.08 12.53 3.94
C GLU A 206 -10.43 12.43 5.42
N TRP A 207 -10.71 13.57 6.04
CA TRP A 207 -11.19 13.60 7.42
C TRP A 207 -12.65 13.17 7.42
N VAL A 208 -12.92 12.01 8.01
CA VAL A 208 -14.28 11.53 8.21
C VAL A 208 -14.94 12.43 9.26
N SER A 209 -15.94 13.21 8.84
CA SER A 209 -16.74 14.09 9.69
C SER A 209 -17.69 13.31 10.58
#